data_AF-A0A803KSC3-F1
#
_entry.id   AF-A0A803KSC3-F1
#
_cell.length_a   1.000
_cell.length_b   1.000
_cell.length_c   1.000
_cell.angle_alpha   90.00
_cell.angle_beta   90.00
_cell.angle_gamma   90.00
#
_symmetry.space_group_name_H-M   'P 1'
#
loop_
_entity.id
_entity.type
_entity.pdbx_description
1 polymer ?
#
loop_
_entity_poly.entity_id
_entity_poly.type
_entity_poly.pdbx_seq_one_letter_code
_entity_poly.pdbx_strand_id
1 'polypeptide(L)'
;MNNSTDAPHLVIEFIQSSPTSLVLILDLPPRKDLILHPEYLKTFYEDTELEKQRQVLDKISEAQPYVSPSLYIRSVFSPTAVVLRVDTSSSGGDRLEQILRDDVSNVAQEVLNIWLSLCALDEKRDVGDDEKACLKKRDSLFKSKGIETDIGSSLPRMFGQEKADRVLEVLQAVL
;
A
#
# COMPACT_ATOMS: atom_id res chain seq x y z
N MET A 1 10.44 -4.18 3.48
CA MET A 1 11.91 -4.05 3.32
C MET A 1 12.57 -3.91 4.69
N ASN A 2 13.80 -4.40 4.86
CA ASN A 2 14.56 -4.23 6.10
C ASN A 2 15.36 -2.91 6.07
N ASN A 3 16.17 -2.64 7.09
CA ASN A 3 16.93 -1.38 7.20
C ASN A 3 18.26 -1.39 6.44
N SER A 4 18.59 -2.44 5.66
CA SER A 4 19.81 -2.44 4.83
C SER A 4 19.61 -1.76 3.47
N THR A 5 18.38 -1.34 3.17
CA THR A 5 17.98 -0.62 1.95
C THR A 5 16.96 0.45 2.34
N ASP A 6 16.91 1.55 1.58
CA ASP A 6 15.92 2.62 1.74
C ASP A 6 14.73 2.48 0.80
N ALA A 7 14.74 1.46 -0.06
CA ALA A 7 13.72 1.28 -1.09
C ALA A 7 12.30 1.16 -0.50
N PRO A 8 11.28 1.71 -1.20
CA PRO A 8 9.88 1.67 -0.77
C PRO A 8 9.38 0.26 -0.40
N HIS A 9 8.36 0.22 0.46
CA HIS A 9 7.62 -1.03 0.68
C HIS A 9 6.67 -1.29 -0.51
N LEU A 10 5.97 -2.43 -0.46
CA LEU A 10 4.88 -2.77 -1.39
C LEU A 10 3.63 -3.03 -0.56
N VAL A 11 2.50 -2.46 -0.97
CA VAL A 11 1.19 -2.78 -0.41
C VAL A 11 0.19 -3.07 -1.53
N ILE A 12 -0.56 -4.15 -1.36
CA ILE A 12 -1.71 -4.50 -2.22
C ILE A 12 -2.82 -4.99 -1.29
N GLU A 13 -3.94 -4.27 -1.25
CA GLU A 13 -5.10 -4.62 -0.45
C GLU A 13 -6.39 -4.54 -1.27
N PHE A 14 -7.24 -5.53 -1.03
CA PHE A 14 -8.58 -5.63 -1.57
C PHE A 14 -9.57 -5.68 -0.40
N ILE A 15 -10.39 -4.65 -0.26
CA ILE A 15 -11.39 -4.56 0.81
C ILE A 15 -12.77 -4.61 0.16
N GLN A 16 -13.37 -5.79 0.19
CA GLN A 16 -14.68 -6.02 -0.41
C GLN A 16 -15.77 -6.04 0.66
N SER A 17 -16.69 -5.08 0.60
CA SER A 17 -17.84 -5.00 1.51
C SER A 17 -19.13 -5.58 0.91
N SER A 18 -19.18 -5.74 -0.41
CA SER A 18 -20.30 -6.37 -1.12
C SER A 18 -19.85 -7.01 -2.44
N PRO A 19 -20.66 -7.87 -3.07
CA PRO A 19 -20.33 -8.48 -4.36
C PRO A 19 -20.13 -7.49 -5.52
N THR A 20 -20.50 -6.22 -5.36
CA THR A 20 -20.43 -5.18 -6.41
C THR A 20 -19.62 -3.95 -5.98
N SER A 21 -18.96 -3.98 -4.82
CA SER A 21 -18.16 -2.86 -4.34
C SER A 21 -16.87 -3.34 -3.70
N LEU A 22 -15.76 -2.82 -4.20
CA LEU A 22 -14.41 -3.14 -3.74
C LEU A 22 -13.58 -1.87 -3.60
N VAL A 23 -12.82 -1.77 -2.51
CA VAL A 23 -11.76 -0.78 -2.38
C VAL A 23 -10.43 -1.46 -2.70
N LEU A 24 -9.67 -0.85 -3.61
CA LEU A 24 -8.33 -1.23 -3.99
C LEU A 24 -7.34 -0.22 -3.41
N ILE A 25 -6.34 -0.73 -2.71
CA ILE A 25 -5.16 0.02 -2.29
C ILE A 25 -3.95 -0.69 -2.92
N LEU A 26 -3.25 0.01 -3.81
CA LEU A 26 -2.02 -0.47 -4.43
C LEU A 26 -1.01 0.66 -4.43
N ASP A 27 0.10 0.48 -3.72
CA ASP A 27 1.09 1.55 -3.54
C ASP A 27 2.48 0.98 -3.27
N LEU A 28 3.49 1.83 -3.49
CA LEU A 28 4.84 1.66 -2.96
C LEU A 28 5.11 2.70 -1.87
N PRO A 29 4.74 2.45 -0.60
CA PRO A 29 4.81 3.46 0.45
C PRO A 29 6.25 3.94 0.69
N PRO A 30 6.49 5.26 0.71
CA PRO A 30 7.83 5.81 0.89
C PRO A 30 8.36 5.52 2.30
N ARG A 31 9.67 5.29 2.39
CA ARG A 31 10.37 5.12 3.68
C ARG A 31 11.20 6.34 4.07
N LYS A 32 11.22 7.37 3.23
CA LYS A 32 11.78 8.68 3.52
C LYS A 32 10.71 9.76 3.43
N ASP A 33 10.97 10.88 4.08
CA ASP A 33 10.13 12.08 3.91
C ASP A 33 10.37 12.66 2.51
N LEU A 34 9.32 12.73 1.70
CA LEU A 34 9.44 13.11 0.28
C LEU A 34 9.75 14.60 0.08
N ILE A 35 9.49 15.45 1.07
CA ILE A 35 9.81 16.89 1.01
C ILE A 35 11.29 17.09 1.35
N LEU A 36 11.78 16.38 2.38
CA LEU A 36 13.19 16.45 2.78
C LEU A 36 14.13 15.74 1.81
N HIS A 37 13.62 14.78 1.03
CA HIS A 37 14.38 13.94 0.11
C HIS A 37 13.80 13.96 -1.32
N PRO A 38 13.88 15.10 -2.04
CA PRO A 38 13.35 15.21 -3.39
C PRO A 38 14.02 14.24 -4.39
N GLU A 39 15.29 13.86 -4.16
CA GLU A 39 15.99 12.83 -4.93
C GLU A 39 15.36 11.44 -4.78
N TYR A 40 14.82 11.14 -3.60
CA TYR A 40 14.11 9.89 -3.34
C TYR A 40 12.76 9.89 -4.07
N LEU A 41 12.03 11.02 -4.02
CA LEU A 41 10.80 11.21 -4.77
C LEU A 41 11.02 10.97 -6.26
N LYS A 42 12.05 11.61 -6.82
CA LYS A 42 12.41 11.47 -8.22
C LYS A 42 12.75 10.02 -8.59
N THR A 43 13.65 9.39 -7.84
CA THR A 43 14.16 8.04 -8.14
C THR A 43 13.07 6.97 -8.15
N PHE A 44 12.14 7.02 -7.18
CA PHE A 44 11.16 5.94 -7.00
C PHE A 44 9.79 6.22 -7.61
N TYR A 45 9.45 7.49 -7.88
CA TYR A 45 8.10 7.87 -8.28
C TYR A 45 8.05 8.69 -9.57
N GLU A 46 8.94 9.67 -9.78
CA GLU A 46 8.91 10.49 -11.00
C GLU A 46 9.58 9.81 -12.20
N ASP A 47 10.72 9.17 -11.98
CA ASP A 47 11.49 8.49 -13.02
C ASP A 47 10.95 7.06 -13.29
N THR A 48 9.80 6.71 -12.68
CA THR A 48 9.12 5.43 -12.85
C THR A 48 7.75 5.60 -13.52
N GLU A 49 7.15 4.50 -13.96
CA GLU A 49 5.84 4.54 -14.62
C GLU A 49 4.67 4.41 -13.63
N LEU A 50 4.88 4.60 -12.32
CA LEU A 50 3.84 4.38 -11.29
C LEU A 50 2.61 5.27 -11.48
N GLU A 51 2.82 6.56 -11.76
CA GLU A 51 1.71 7.50 -11.98
C GLU A 51 0.87 7.12 -13.22
N LYS A 52 1.52 6.58 -14.26
CA LYS A 52 0.80 6.08 -15.44
C LYS A 52 -0.08 4.88 -15.10
N GLN A 53 0.36 3.98 -14.22
CA GLN A 53 -0.46 2.86 -13.77
C GLN A 53 -1.70 3.33 -13.01
N ARG A 54 -1.56 4.35 -12.17
CA ARG A 54 -2.70 5.01 -11.51
C ARG A 54 -3.69 5.59 -12.53
N GLN A 55 -3.19 6.30 -13.53
CA GLN A 55 -3.99 6.90 -14.59
C GLN A 55 -4.70 5.89 -15.51
N VAL A 56 -4.22 4.64 -15.59
CA VAL A 56 -4.94 3.58 -16.31
C VAL A 56 -6.26 3.27 -15.61
N LEU A 57 -6.24 3.12 -14.28
CA LEU A 57 -7.44 2.79 -13.51
C LEU A 57 -8.39 3.98 -13.36
N ASP A 58 -7.88 5.22 -13.35
CA ASP A 58 -8.71 6.44 -13.36
C ASP A 58 -9.64 6.56 -14.58
N LYS A 59 -9.37 5.80 -15.66
CA LYS A 59 -10.20 5.79 -16.88
C LYS A 59 -11.41 4.86 -16.78
N ILE A 60 -11.48 4.03 -15.74
CA ILE A 60 -12.60 3.11 -15.52
C ILE A 60 -13.78 3.89 -14.98
N SER A 61 -14.92 3.85 -15.67
CA SER A 61 -16.12 4.59 -15.29
C SER A 61 -16.67 4.24 -13.91
N GLU A 62 -16.48 2.99 -13.49
CA GLU A 62 -16.93 2.45 -12.21
C GLU A 62 -15.95 2.74 -11.06
N ALA A 63 -14.77 3.28 -11.36
CA ALA A 63 -13.74 3.60 -10.38
C ALA A 63 -13.85 5.08 -9.95
N GLN A 64 -13.78 5.30 -8.64
CA GLN A 64 -13.73 6.63 -8.03
C GLN A 64 -12.66 6.66 -6.95
N PRO A 65 -12.03 7.82 -6.66
CA PRO A 65 -11.09 7.94 -5.56
C PRO A 65 -11.69 7.47 -4.23
N TYR A 66 -11.00 6.57 -3.53
CA TYR A 66 -11.35 6.20 -2.17
C TYR A 66 -10.58 7.08 -1.20
N VAL A 67 -11.29 7.73 -0.29
CA VAL A 67 -10.69 8.58 0.74
C VAL A 67 -10.82 7.88 2.09
N SER A 68 -9.71 7.29 2.56
CA SER A 68 -9.68 6.60 3.86
C SER A 68 -10.14 7.53 4.98
N PRO A 69 -10.99 7.11 5.94
CA PRO A 69 -11.35 7.96 7.08
C PRO A 69 -10.16 8.28 8.00
N SER A 70 -9.09 7.48 7.97
CA SER A 70 -7.87 7.71 8.75
C SER A 70 -6.92 8.67 8.04
N LEU A 71 -6.70 9.85 8.61
CA LEU A 71 -5.71 10.81 8.10
C LEU A 71 -4.29 10.25 8.12
N TYR A 72 -3.99 9.39 9.10
CA TYR A 72 -2.71 8.72 9.17
C TYR A 72 -2.48 7.83 7.94
N ILE A 73 -3.47 7.00 7.58
CA ILE A 73 -3.41 6.15 6.39
C ILE A 73 -3.26 7.00 5.11
N ARG A 74 -3.93 8.15 5.02
CA ARG A 74 -3.71 9.09 3.89
C ARG A 74 -2.28 9.61 3.81
N SER A 75 -1.61 9.83 4.95
CA SER A 75 -0.27 10.43 4.98
C SER A 75 0.88 9.47 4.69
N VAL A 76 0.64 8.17 4.77
CA VAL A 76 1.69 7.16 4.58
C VAL A 76 1.79 6.67 3.14
N PHE A 77 0.76 6.91 2.32
CA PHE A 77 0.77 6.55 0.91
C PHE A 77 1.66 7.49 0.08
N SER A 78 2.21 6.96 -1.00
CA SER A 78 2.95 7.75 -1.96
C SER A 78 2.03 8.67 -2.78
N PRO A 79 2.59 9.71 -3.44
CA PRO A 79 1.84 10.55 -4.36
C PRO A 79 1.24 9.81 -5.56
N THR A 80 1.77 8.62 -5.90
CA THR A 80 1.33 7.80 -7.04
C THR A 80 0.44 6.63 -6.63
N ALA A 81 0.00 6.59 -5.37
CA ALA A 81 -0.81 5.50 -4.84
C ALA A 81 -2.14 5.33 -5.59
N VAL A 82 -2.48 4.09 -5.91
CA VAL A 82 -3.82 3.72 -6.37
C VAL A 82 -4.68 3.49 -5.14
N VAL A 83 -5.57 4.44 -4.85
CA VAL A 83 -6.52 4.35 -3.75
C VAL A 83 -7.92 4.61 -4.31
N LEU A 84 -8.57 3.53 -4.76
CA LEU A 84 -9.80 3.59 -5.55
C LEU A 84 -10.90 2.72 -4.94
N ARG A 85 -12.14 3.15 -5.10
CA ARG A 85 -13.33 2.32 -4.92
C ARG A 85 -13.91 2.02 -6.29
N VAL A 86 -14.07 0.74 -6.61
CA VAL A 86 -14.79 0.26 -7.78
C VAL A 86 -16.21 -0.10 -7.34
N ASP A 87 -17.21 0.54 -7.92
CA ASP A 87 -18.62 0.28 -7.64
C ASP A 87 -19.35 -0.11 -8.94
N THR A 88 -19.72 -1.37 -9.03
CA THR A 88 -20.43 -1.96 -10.17
C THR A 88 -21.89 -2.26 -9.86
N SER A 89 -22.49 -1.60 -8.86
CA SER A 89 -23.88 -1.83 -8.46
C SER A 89 -24.87 -1.67 -9.63
N SER A 90 -24.60 -0.77 -10.59
CA SER A 90 -25.41 -0.58 -11.80
C SER A 90 -25.16 -1.60 -12.92
N SER A 91 -24.03 -2.31 -12.89
CA SER A 91 -23.56 -3.21 -13.96
C SER A 91 -23.40 -4.67 -13.53
N GLY A 92 -23.59 -4.98 -12.24
CA GLY A 92 -23.51 -6.33 -11.68
C GLY A 92 -22.10 -6.78 -11.28
N GLY A 93 -22.04 -7.96 -10.64
CA GLY A 93 -20.80 -8.56 -10.15
C GLY A 93 -19.85 -9.00 -11.27
N ASP A 94 -20.37 -9.51 -12.39
CA ASP A 94 -19.55 -9.95 -13.53
C ASP A 94 -18.68 -8.82 -14.10
N ARG A 95 -19.17 -7.57 -14.01
CA ARG A 95 -18.39 -6.40 -14.41
C ARG A 95 -17.23 -6.12 -13.47
N LEU A 96 -17.42 -6.34 -12.16
CA LEU A 96 -16.35 -6.19 -11.18
C LEU A 96 -15.25 -7.23 -11.45
N GLU A 97 -15.63 -8.48 -11.67
CA GLU A 97 -14.70 -9.56 -12.03
C GLU A 97 -13.93 -9.25 -13.32
N GLN A 98 -14.60 -8.65 -14.31
CA GLN A 98 -13.94 -8.20 -15.54
C GLN A 98 -12.88 -7.12 -15.26
N ILE A 99 -13.23 -6.08 -14.51
CA ILE A 99 -12.30 -5.00 -14.14
C ILE A 99 -11.10 -5.55 -13.36
N LEU A 100 -11.34 -6.47 -12.42
CA LEU A 100 -10.29 -7.09 -11.62
C LEU A 100 -9.31 -7.88 -12.48
N ARG A 101 -9.83 -8.70 -13.41
CA ARG A 101 -9.02 -9.55 -14.28
C ARG A 101 -8.28 -8.76 -15.36
N ASP A 102 -8.94 -7.81 -16.01
CA ASP A 102 -8.43 -7.19 -17.23
C ASP A 102 -7.66 -5.89 -16.94
N ASP A 103 -8.08 -5.09 -15.95
CA ASP A 103 -7.47 -3.79 -15.67
C ASP A 103 -6.59 -3.84 -14.42
N VAL A 104 -7.16 -4.24 -13.28
CA VAL A 104 -6.46 -4.21 -11.97
C VAL A 104 -5.30 -5.20 -11.95
N SER A 105 -5.48 -6.41 -12.49
CA SER A 105 -4.41 -7.42 -12.53
C SER A 105 -3.21 -6.95 -13.35
N ASN A 106 -3.44 -6.29 -14.49
CA ASN A 106 -2.36 -5.75 -15.32
C ASN A 106 -1.61 -4.64 -14.59
N VAL A 107 -2.33 -3.68 -14.00
CA VAL A 107 -1.72 -2.58 -13.22
C VAL A 107 -0.96 -3.11 -12.00
N ALA A 108 -1.52 -4.06 -11.24
CA ALA A 108 -0.85 -4.64 -10.09
C ALA A 108 0.43 -5.39 -10.47
N GLN A 109 0.43 -6.10 -11.60
CA GLN A 109 1.63 -6.77 -12.11
C GLN A 109 2.71 -5.77 -12.52
N GLU A 110 2.35 -4.67 -13.19
CA GLU A 110 3.32 -3.63 -13.55
C GLU A 110 3.92 -2.95 -12.31
N VAL A 111 3.11 -2.59 -11.31
CA VAL A 111 3.61 -2.03 -10.04
C VAL A 111 4.52 -3.03 -9.31
N LEU A 112 4.15 -4.31 -9.29
CA LEU A 112 4.99 -5.36 -8.71
C LEU A 112 6.32 -5.51 -9.48
N ASN A 113 6.31 -5.46 -10.81
CA ASN A 113 7.51 -5.53 -11.64
C ASN A 113 8.43 -4.33 -11.38
N ILE A 114 7.88 -3.12 -11.24
CA ILE A 114 8.62 -1.93 -10.85
C ILE A 114 9.27 -2.13 -9.48
N TRP A 115 8.51 -2.63 -8.49
CA TRP A 115 9.04 -2.88 -7.16
C TRP A 115 10.14 -3.96 -7.15
N LEU A 116 9.95 -5.06 -7.87
CA LEU A 116 10.95 -6.13 -7.97
C LEU A 116 12.25 -5.61 -8.59
N SER A 117 12.15 -4.88 -9.70
CA SER A 117 13.31 -4.38 -10.46
C SER A 117 14.06 -3.26 -9.74
N LEU A 118 13.36 -2.31 -9.12
CA LEU A 118 13.98 -1.12 -8.52
C LEU A 118 14.24 -1.23 -7.01
N CYS A 119 13.50 -2.09 -6.31
CA CYS A 119 13.52 -2.14 -4.84
C CYS A 119 14.10 -3.47 -4.34
N ALA A 120 13.57 -4.61 -4.81
CA ALA A 120 13.91 -5.90 -4.23
C ALA A 120 15.23 -6.50 -4.77
N LEU A 121 15.54 -6.27 -6.05
CA LEU A 121 16.69 -6.88 -6.74
C LEU A 121 17.89 -5.93 -6.91
N ASP A 122 17.73 -4.64 -6.60
CA ASP A 122 18.81 -3.67 -6.70
C ASP A 122 19.73 -3.75 -5.47
N GLU A 123 20.73 -4.62 -5.53
CA GLU A 123 21.70 -4.88 -4.44
C GLU A 123 22.66 -3.70 -4.17
N LYS A 124 22.56 -2.58 -4.90
CA LYS A 124 23.59 -1.53 -4.92
C LYS A 124 23.41 -0.41 -3.91
N ARG A 125 22.32 -0.38 -3.14
CA ARG A 125 22.07 0.71 -2.18
C ARG A 125 22.53 0.34 -0.79
N ASP A 126 23.77 0.69 -0.46
CA ASP A 126 24.25 0.66 0.91
C ASP A 126 23.78 1.91 1.65
N VAL A 127 23.03 1.69 2.74
CA VAL A 127 22.44 2.74 3.56
C VAL A 127 23.37 3.02 4.74
N GLY A 128 23.79 4.27 4.91
CA GLY A 128 24.64 4.67 6.05
C GLY A 128 23.96 4.46 7.41
N ASP A 129 24.72 4.25 8.48
CA ASP A 129 24.17 3.84 9.78
C ASP A 129 23.17 4.83 10.39
N ASP A 130 23.39 6.14 10.21
CA ASP A 130 22.45 7.19 10.65
C ASP A 130 21.11 7.07 9.90
N GLU A 131 21.17 6.79 8.61
CA GLU A 131 19.99 6.61 7.77
C GLU A 131 19.25 5.31 8.11
N LYS A 132 19.98 4.21 8.42
CA LYS A 132 19.38 2.97 8.93
C LYS A 132 18.58 3.21 10.20
N ALA A 133 19.06 4.06 11.11
CA ALA A 133 18.36 4.41 12.33
C ALA A 133 17.07 5.21 12.06
N CYS A 134 17.12 6.17 11.12
CA CYS A 134 15.95 6.92 10.66
C CYS A 134 14.89 6.01 10.02
N LEU A 135 15.30 5.12 9.11
CA LEU A 135 14.43 4.12 8.49
C LEU A 135 13.76 3.23 9.54
N LYS A 136 14.55 2.70 10.48
CA LYS A 136 14.03 1.87 11.57
C LYS A 136 12.96 2.60 12.37
N LYS A 137 13.23 3.85 12.75
CA LYS A 137 12.29 4.66 13.55
C LYS A 137 10.98 4.87 12.80
N ARG A 138 11.03 5.23 11.52
CA ARG A 138 9.85 5.44 10.68
C ARG A 138 9.08 4.12 10.48
N ASP A 139 9.77 3.04 10.13
CA ASP A 139 9.13 1.74 9.89
C ASP A 139 8.46 1.20 11.15
N SER A 140 9.10 1.32 12.33
CA SER A 140 8.48 0.91 13.60
C SER A 140 7.22 1.72 13.91
N LEU A 141 7.22 3.02 13.62
CA LEU A 141 6.03 3.86 13.77
C LEU A 141 4.93 3.48 12.76
N PHE A 142 5.33 3.22 11.50
CA PHE A 142 4.43 2.78 10.45
C PHE A 142 3.65 1.54 10.87
N LYS A 143 4.38 0.50 11.30
CA LYS A 143 3.77 -0.77 11.66
C LYS A 143 2.95 -0.69 12.95
N SER A 144 3.43 0.01 13.99
CA SER A 144 2.68 0.12 15.25
C SER A 144 1.36 0.84 15.09
N LYS A 145 1.35 1.96 14.33
CA LYS A 145 0.13 2.70 14.02
C LYS A 145 -0.80 1.96 13.07
N GLY A 146 -0.27 1.15 12.15
CA GLY A 146 -1.07 0.25 11.32
C GLY A 146 -1.85 -0.76 12.16
N ILE A 147 -1.20 -1.41 13.14
CA ILE A 147 -1.89 -2.33 14.05
C ILE A 147 -2.97 -1.61 14.86
N GLU A 148 -2.68 -0.44 15.42
CA GLU A 148 -3.66 0.33 16.20
C GLU A 148 -4.89 0.73 15.36
N THR A 149 -4.66 1.18 14.13
CA THR A 149 -5.69 1.78 13.28
C THR A 149 -6.58 0.72 12.61
N ASP A 150 -5.97 -0.33 12.05
CA ASP A 150 -6.70 -1.26 11.17
C ASP A 150 -7.08 -2.57 11.88
N ILE A 151 -6.28 -3.02 12.85
CA ILE A 151 -6.34 -4.39 13.36
C ILE A 151 -6.81 -4.44 14.82
N GLY A 152 -6.35 -3.52 15.66
CA GLY A 152 -6.51 -3.58 17.11
C GLY A 152 -7.97 -3.48 17.59
N SER A 153 -8.80 -2.74 16.86
CA SER A 153 -10.23 -2.63 17.17
C SER A 153 -11.12 -3.60 16.37
N SER A 154 -10.64 -4.09 15.22
CA SER A 154 -11.40 -4.95 14.31
C SER A 154 -11.29 -6.43 14.67
N LEU A 155 -10.09 -6.93 15.03
CA LEU A 155 -9.89 -8.35 15.34
C LEU A 155 -10.73 -8.85 16.52
N PRO A 156 -10.81 -8.16 17.67
CA PRO A 156 -11.63 -8.63 18.79
C PRO A 156 -13.12 -8.73 18.41
N ARG A 157 -13.60 -7.80 17.57
CA ARG A 157 -14.98 -7.81 17.09
C ARG A 157 -15.25 -8.98 16.14
N MET A 158 -14.27 -9.36 15.32
CA MET A 158 -14.41 -10.44 14.32
C MET A 158 -14.19 -11.84 14.92
N PHE A 159 -13.25 -11.97 15.85
CA PHE A 159 -12.74 -13.27 16.30
C PHE A 159 -12.86 -13.53 17.81
N GLY A 160 -13.30 -12.53 18.58
CA GLY A 160 -13.31 -12.56 20.04
C GLY A 160 -11.94 -12.21 20.65
N GLN A 161 -11.96 -11.72 21.90
CA GLN A 161 -10.79 -11.14 22.58
C GLN A 161 -9.60 -12.12 22.65
N GLU A 162 -9.83 -13.35 23.12
CA GLU A 162 -8.77 -14.35 23.33
C GLU A 162 -7.97 -14.64 22.04
N LYS A 163 -8.67 -14.79 20.91
CA LYS A 163 -8.01 -15.06 19.62
C LYS A 163 -7.32 -13.82 19.06
N ALA A 164 -7.94 -12.65 19.24
CA ALA A 164 -7.34 -11.39 18.82
C ALA A 164 -6.03 -11.12 19.55
N ASP A 165 -5.98 -11.33 20.87
CA ASP A 165 -4.78 -11.12 21.69
C ASP A 165 -3.63 -12.01 21.22
N ARG A 166 -3.90 -13.30 20.99
CA ARG A 166 -2.89 -14.24 20.47
C ARG A 166 -2.33 -13.84 19.10
N VAL A 167 -3.17 -13.33 18.21
CA VAL A 167 -2.72 -12.87 16.89
C VAL A 167 -1.91 -11.57 17.01
N LEU A 168 -2.36 -10.63 17.85
CA LEU A 168 -1.68 -9.36 18.09
C LEU A 168 -0.29 -9.56 18.69
N GLU A 169 -0.13 -10.47 19.65
CA GLU A 169 1.17 -10.83 20.22
C GLU A 169 2.15 -11.30 19.14
N VAL A 170 1.70 -12.17 18.24
CA VAL A 170 2.54 -12.68 17.14
C VAL A 170 2.88 -11.57 16.14
N LEU A 171 1.91 -10.74 15.76
CA LEU A 171 2.14 -9.63 14.83
C LEU A 171 3.10 -8.59 15.41
N GLN A 172 3.01 -8.33 16.72
CA GLN A 172 3.92 -7.41 17.42
C GLN A 172 5.35 -7.96 17.51
N ALA A 173 5.53 -9.27 17.58
CA ALA A 173 6.84 -9.90 17.66
C ALA A 173 7.66 -9.82 16.36
N VAL A 174 7.02 -9.55 15.21
CA VAL A 174 7.66 -9.38 13.90
C VAL A 174 7.83 -7.90 13.47
N LEU A 175 7.53 -6.96 14.37
CA LEU A 175 7.72 -5.51 14.16
C LEU A 175 9.17 -5.09 14.27
#